data_AF-A0A3N5TP10-F1
#
_entry.id   AF-A0A3N5TP10-F1
#
_cell.length_a   1.000
_cell.length_b   1.000
_cell.length_c   1.000
_cell.angle_alpha   90.00
_cell.angle_beta   90.00
_cell.angle_gamma   90.00
#
_symmetry.space_group_name_H-M   'P 1'
#
loop_
_entity.id
_entity.type
_entity.pdbx_description
1 polymer ?
#
loop_
_entity_poly.entity_id
_entity_poly.type
_entity_poly.pdbx_seq_one_letter_code
_entity_poly.pdbx_strand_id
1 'polypeptide(L)'
;MKTRNYWLLLVLAFLTFLSHSAFASEANIKVPSLESVRFEGLGGISGTALMYLGILICFVGAAFGVLQYKQTKALPVHESMSQVSNMIWETCKTYLFTQGKFLAILWGLIAACMIYYFGFLTDHKDADGQAIGAGHVAFNVIVILAASVLGILGSYGVAWFGI
;
A
#
# COMPACT_ATOMS: atom_id res chain seq x y z
N MET A 1 45.85 -29.26 -6.29
CA MET A 1 45.01 -28.24 -5.62
C MET A 1 43.79 -27.77 -6.44
N LYS A 2 43.79 -27.83 -7.78
CA LYS A 2 42.69 -27.30 -8.63
C LYS A 2 41.38 -28.11 -8.58
N THR A 3 41.46 -29.43 -8.41
CA THR A 3 40.29 -30.35 -8.37
C THR A 3 39.43 -30.21 -7.11
N ARG A 4 40.03 -29.83 -5.97
CA ARG A 4 39.30 -29.62 -4.70
C ARG A 4 38.34 -28.42 -4.77
N ASN A 5 38.68 -27.41 -5.56
CA ASN A 5 37.86 -26.20 -5.70
C ASN A 5 36.60 -26.47 -6.54
N TYR A 6 36.67 -27.30 -7.59
CA TYR A 6 35.49 -27.67 -8.37
C TYR A 6 34.51 -28.53 -7.58
N TRP A 7 35.01 -29.44 -6.73
CA TRP A 7 34.15 -30.23 -5.85
C TRP A 7 33.46 -29.36 -4.79
N LEU A 8 34.18 -28.39 -4.21
CA LEU A 8 33.59 -27.41 -3.30
C LEU A 8 32.53 -26.53 -3.98
N LEU A 9 32.76 -26.10 -5.23
CA LEU A 9 31.77 -25.34 -6.01
C LEU A 9 30.52 -26.16 -6.34
N LEU A 10 30.67 -27.46 -6.63
CA LEU A 10 29.54 -28.36 -6.86
C LEU A 10 28.72 -28.62 -5.57
N VAL A 11 29.39 -28.75 -4.42
CA VAL A 11 28.72 -28.90 -3.11
C VAL A 11 27.98 -27.62 -2.74
N LEU A 12 28.56 -26.45 -2.97
CA LEU A 12 27.89 -25.16 -2.76
C LEU A 12 26.66 -24.97 -3.65
N ALA A 13 26.76 -25.33 -4.93
CA ALA A 13 25.62 -25.30 -5.86
C ALA A 13 24.50 -26.26 -5.41
N PHE A 14 24.86 -27.46 -4.95
CA PHE A 14 23.89 -28.41 -4.41
C PHE A 14 23.20 -27.89 -3.14
N LEU A 15 23.94 -27.24 -2.23
CA LEU A 15 23.37 -26.63 -1.02
C LEU A 15 22.43 -25.45 -1.33
N THR A 16 22.69 -24.68 -2.39
CA THR A 16 21.75 -23.63 -2.83
C THR A 16 20.45 -24.22 -3.43
N PHE A 17 20.52 -25.39 -4.06
CA PHE A 17 19.31 -26.11 -4.52
C PHE A 17 18.50 -26.73 -3.38
N LEU A 18 19.12 -27.00 -2.23
CA LEU A 18 18.47 -27.47 -1.00
C LEU A 18 17.91 -26.32 -0.14
N SER A 19 18.03 -25.07 -0.56
CA SER A 19 17.44 -23.93 0.16
C SER A 19 15.92 -24.03 0.08
N HIS A 20 15.30 -24.50 1.17
CA HIS A 20 13.86 -24.55 1.31
C HIS A 20 13.31 -23.12 1.32
N SER A 21 12.43 -22.78 0.37
CA SER A 21 11.68 -21.52 0.44
C SER A 21 10.89 -21.51 1.73
N ALA A 22 11.25 -20.63 2.67
CA ALA A 22 10.43 -20.38 3.82
C ALA A 22 9.11 -19.76 3.30
N PHE A 23 8.05 -20.55 3.23
CA PHE A 23 6.68 -20.09 2.96
C PHE A 23 6.17 -19.34 4.21
N ALA A 24 6.78 -18.20 4.50
CA ALA A 24 6.30 -17.26 5.50
C ALA A 24 5.37 -16.28 4.78
N SER A 25 4.06 -16.42 5.00
CA SER A 25 3.10 -15.40 4.58
C SER A 25 3.27 -14.16 5.45
N GLU A 26 3.30 -12.98 4.83
CA GLU A 26 3.27 -11.69 5.52
C GLU A 26 2.03 -11.52 6.42
N ALA A 27 0.96 -12.27 6.14
CA ALA A 27 -0.22 -12.33 6.97
C ALA A 27 0.03 -12.94 8.36
N ASN A 28 1.10 -13.73 8.55
CA ASN A 28 1.44 -14.38 9.82
C ASN A 28 2.45 -13.59 10.66
N ILE A 29 2.82 -12.37 10.24
CA ILE A 29 3.79 -11.55 10.98
C ILE A 29 3.15 -11.06 12.29
N LYS A 30 3.74 -11.43 13.43
CA LYS A 30 3.37 -10.91 14.75
C LYS A 30 3.83 -9.46 14.89
N VAL A 31 2.89 -8.52 14.69
CA VAL A 31 3.15 -7.10 14.91
C VAL A 31 2.97 -6.79 16.40
N PRO A 32 4.02 -6.32 17.12
CA PRO A 32 3.88 -5.91 18.51
C PRO A 32 2.94 -4.71 18.63
N SER A 33 2.23 -4.59 19.75
CA SER A 33 1.30 -3.47 19.94
C SER A 33 2.05 -2.14 19.91
N LEU A 34 1.46 -1.12 19.28
CA LEU A 34 2.05 0.21 19.15
C LEU A 34 2.26 0.92 20.49
N GLU A 35 1.57 0.47 21.55
CA GLU A 35 1.74 0.97 22.92
C GLU A 35 2.98 0.38 23.61
N SER A 36 3.37 -0.84 23.24
CA SER A 36 4.50 -1.56 23.83
C SER A 36 5.86 -1.16 23.25
N VAL A 37 5.87 -0.58 22.04
CA VAL A 37 7.10 -0.17 21.34
C VAL A 37 7.46 1.27 21.73
N ARG A 38 8.63 1.44 22.33
CA ARG A 38 9.23 2.76 22.62
C ARG A 38 10.45 2.97 21.76
N PHE A 39 10.56 4.14 21.14
CA PHE A 39 11.70 4.50 20.32
C PHE A 39 12.73 5.24 21.18
N GLU A 40 13.74 4.50 21.67
CA GLU A 40 14.80 5.05 22.53
C GLU A 40 15.59 6.18 21.84
N GLY A 41 15.81 6.08 20.53
CA GLY A 41 16.50 7.13 19.74
C GLY A 41 15.72 8.45 19.56
N LEU A 42 14.43 8.48 19.90
CA LEU A 42 13.57 9.67 19.84
C LEU A 42 13.17 10.16 21.25
N GLY A 43 13.93 9.80 22.28
CA GLY A 43 13.67 10.21 23.67
C GLY A 43 12.58 9.39 24.37
N GLY A 44 12.31 8.16 23.92
CA GLY A 44 11.38 7.25 24.59
C GLY A 44 9.90 7.47 24.25
N ILE A 45 9.61 8.20 23.17
CA ILE A 45 8.26 8.44 22.64
C ILE A 45 7.61 7.09 22.27
N SER A 46 6.32 6.94 22.63
CA SER A 46 5.51 5.76 22.29
C SER A 46 5.14 5.75 20.81
N GLY A 47 5.00 4.56 20.21
CA GLY A 47 4.58 4.42 18.82
C GLY A 47 3.23 5.06 18.50
N THR A 48 2.28 5.02 19.44
CA THR A 48 0.98 5.69 19.29
C THR A 48 1.10 7.21 19.22
N ALA A 49 1.92 7.83 20.06
CA ALA A 49 2.14 9.27 20.04
C ALA A 49 2.79 9.71 18.72
N LEU A 50 3.74 8.92 18.20
CA LEU A 50 4.39 9.18 16.91
C LEU A 50 3.39 9.07 15.74
N MET A 51 2.49 8.09 15.76
CA MET A 51 1.42 7.94 14.76
C MET A 51 0.50 9.17 14.71
N TYR A 52 0.00 9.62 15.87
CA TYR A 52 -0.87 10.80 15.94
C TYR A 52 -0.15 12.07 15.50
N LEU A 53 1.13 12.21 15.85
CA LEU A 53 1.97 13.31 15.37
C LEU A 53 2.15 13.27 13.85
N GLY A 54 2.38 12.08 13.27
CA GLY A 54 2.47 11.90 11.82
C GLY A 54 1.16 12.30 11.10
N ILE A 55 0.02 11.86 11.62
CA ILE A 55 -1.31 12.24 11.09
C ILE A 55 -1.51 13.76 11.17
N LEU A 56 -1.12 14.39 12.28
CA LEU A 56 -1.19 15.84 12.43
C LEU A 56 -0.37 16.57 11.36
N ILE A 57 0.86 16.12 11.11
CA ILE A 57 1.72 16.69 10.06
C ILE A 57 1.08 16.52 8.67
N CYS A 58 0.49 15.36 8.38
CA CYS A 58 -0.25 15.14 7.13
C CYS A 58 -1.40 16.14 6.96
N PHE A 59 -2.16 16.43 8.02
CA PHE A 59 -3.23 17.44 7.98
C PHE A 59 -2.70 18.85 7.74
N VAL A 60 -1.59 19.23 8.39
CA VAL A 60 -0.93 20.52 8.16
C VAL A 60 -0.45 20.63 6.71
N GLY A 61 0.14 19.56 6.16
CA GLY A 61 0.55 19.50 4.76
C GLY A 61 -0.62 19.65 3.78
N ALA A 62 -1.76 19.00 4.07
CA ALA A 62 -2.97 19.14 3.26
C ALA A 62 -3.52 20.57 3.29
N ALA A 63 -3.56 21.21 4.46
CA ALA A 63 -3.98 22.60 4.60
C ALA A 63 -3.05 23.54 3.83
N PHE A 64 -1.74 23.34 3.94
CA PHE A 64 -0.74 24.10 3.18
C PHE A 64 -0.92 23.94 1.66
N GLY A 65 -1.18 22.72 1.18
CA GLY A 65 -1.46 22.45 -0.23
C GLY A 65 -2.66 23.23 -0.77
N VAL A 66 -3.77 23.28 -0.01
CA VAL A 66 -4.96 24.05 -0.38
C VAL A 66 -4.70 25.56 -0.38
N LEU A 67 -3.93 26.06 0.59
CA LEU A 67 -3.55 27.47 0.63
C LEU A 67 -2.71 27.85 -0.59
N GLN A 68 -1.71 27.03 -0.94
CA GLN A 68 -0.87 27.26 -2.11
C GLN A 68 -1.66 27.19 -3.42
N TYR A 69 -2.60 26.24 -3.55
CA TYR A 69 -3.50 26.16 -4.69
C TYR A 69 -4.29 27.45 -4.91
N LYS A 70 -4.87 28.01 -3.83
CA LYS A 70 -5.62 29.28 -3.90
C LYS A 70 -4.74 30.46 -4.30
N GLN A 71 -3.53 30.53 -3.77
CA GLN A 71 -2.56 31.59 -4.11
C GLN A 71 -2.16 31.51 -5.58
N THR A 72 -1.79 30.33 -6.08
CA THR A 72 -1.37 30.14 -7.47
C THR A 72 -2.50 30.45 -8.46
N LYS A 73 -3.75 30.07 -8.14
CA LYS A 73 -4.91 30.34 -8.99
C LYS A 73 -5.28 31.83 -9.08
N ALA A 74 -4.91 32.64 -8.08
CA ALA A 74 -5.21 34.07 -8.04
C ALA A 74 -4.22 34.92 -8.87
N LEU A 75 -3.14 34.33 -9.39
CA LEU A 75 -2.16 35.05 -10.19
C LEU A 75 -2.72 35.40 -11.57
N PRO A 76 -2.41 36.61 -12.10
CA PRO A 76 -2.88 37.02 -13.42
C PRO A 76 -2.24 36.17 -14.50
N VAL A 77 -3.05 35.65 -15.42
CA VAL A 77 -2.62 34.83 -16.56
C VAL A 77 -3.17 35.45 -17.84
N HIS A 78 -2.38 35.36 -18.91
CA HIS A 78 -2.78 35.79 -20.24
C HIS A 78 -3.92 34.91 -20.77
N GLU A 79 -4.93 35.51 -21.42
CA GLU A 79 -6.16 34.83 -21.85
C GLU A 79 -5.88 33.58 -22.71
N SER A 80 -4.96 33.69 -23.68
CA SER A 80 -4.55 32.56 -24.54
C SER A 80 -3.97 31.39 -23.75
N MET A 81 -3.20 31.65 -22.69
CA MET A 81 -2.63 30.60 -21.84
C MET A 81 -3.70 29.93 -20.98
N SER A 82 -4.69 30.70 -20.51
CA SER A 82 -5.84 30.13 -19.78
C SER A 82 -6.71 29.25 -20.66
N GLN A 83 -6.90 29.59 -21.94
CA GLN A 83 -7.67 28.76 -22.86
C GLN A 83 -6.99 27.42 -23.13
N VAL A 84 -5.67 27.42 -23.35
CA VAL A 84 -4.88 26.19 -23.54
C VAL A 84 -4.90 25.34 -22.27
N SER A 85 -4.71 25.92 -21.09
CA SER A 85 -4.76 25.16 -19.83
C SER A 85 -6.12 24.52 -19.58
N ASN A 86 -7.22 25.20 -19.92
CA ASN A 86 -8.58 24.65 -19.81
C ASN A 86 -8.79 23.46 -20.75
N MET A 87 -8.28 23.52 -21.99
CA MET A 87 -8.35 22.40 -22.93
C MET A 87 -7.55 21.18 -22.43
N ILE A 88 -6.36 21.41 -21.88
CA ILE A 88 -5.53 20.34 -21.27
C ILE A 88 -6.29 19.72 -20.10
N TRP A 89 -6.86 20.54 -19.21
CA TRP A 89 -7.61 20.07 -18.05
C TRP A 89 -8.79 19.18 -18.44
N GLU A 90 -9.61 19.59 -19.42
CA GLU A 90 -10.75 18.77 -19.90
C GLU A 90 -10.29 17.44 -20.51
N THR A 91 -9.15 17.44 -21.20
CA THR A 91 -8.55 16.22 -21.77
C THR A 91 -8.06 15.28 -20.66
N CYS A 92 -7.27 15.80 -19.71
CA CYS A 92 -6.76 15.05 -18.56
C CYS A 92 -7.89 14.48 -17.70
N LYS A 93 -8.94 15.26 -17.46
CA LYS A 93 -10.13 14.84 -16.73
C LYS A 93 -10.83 13.67 -17.42
N THR A 94 -11.07 13.78 -18.72
CA THR A 94 -11.72 12.71 -19.51
C THR A 94 -10.87 11.43 -19.52
N TYR A 95 -9.54 11.59 -19.66
CA TYR A 95 -8.59 10.48 -19.56
C TYR A 95 -8.65 9.80 -18.19
N LEU A 96 -8.57 10.58 -17.12
CA LEU A 96 -8.53 10.09 -15.75
C LEU A 96 -9.84 9.37 -15.36
N PHE A 97 -11.00 9.85 -15.79
CA PHE A 97 -12.26 9.12 -15.65
C PHE A 97 -12.26 7.78 -16.40
N THR A 98 -11.76 7.77 -17.64
CA THR A 98 -11.70 6.55 -18.45
C THR A 98 -10.75 5.52 -17.83
N GLN A 99 -9.60 5.97 -17.33
CA GLN A 99 -8.65 5.14 -16.58
C GLN A 99 -9.24 4.62 -15.27
N GLY A 100 -9.96 5.47 -14.53
CA GLY A 100 -10.64 5.06 -13.31
C GLY A 100 -11.62 3.92 -13.54
N LYS A 101 -12.36 3.94 -14.67
CA LYS A 101 -13.25 2.84 -15.05
C LYS A 101 -12.51 1.54 -15.34
N PHE A 102 -11.38 1.61 -16.06
CA PHE A 102 -10.54 0.43 -16.30
C PHE A 102 -9.95 -0.12 -14.99
N LEU A 103 -9.47 0.76 -14.12
CA LEU A 103 -8.92 0.41 -12.81
C LEU A 103 -9.96 -0.28 -11.92
N ALA A 104 -11.22 0.19 -11.94
CA ALA A 104 -12.31 -0.42 -11.19
C ALA A 104 -12.63 -1.84 -11.67
N ILE A 105 -12.60 -2.09 -12.98
CA ILE A 105 -12.79 -3.44 -13.54
C ILE A 105 -11.65 -4.37 -13.12
N LEU A 106 -10.40 -3.90 -13.25
CA LEU A 106 -9.22 -4.65 -12.84
C LEU A 106 -9.25 -4.96 -11.34
N TRP A 107 -9.65 -4.00 -10.52
CA TRP A 107 -9.83 -4.20 -9.08
C TRP A 107 -10.88 -5.28 -8.78
N GLY A 108 -12.01 -5.29 -9.48
CA GLY A 108 -13.03 -6.32 -9.29
C GLY A 108 -12.50 -7.74 -9.56
N LEU A 109 -11.66 -7.90 -10.58
CA LEU A 109 -11.00 -9.18 -10.88
C LEU A 109 -10.03 -9.58 -9.75
N ILE A 110 -9.20 -8.65 -9.28
CA ILE A 110 -8.28 -8.91 -8.16
C ILE A 110 -9.06 -9.24 -6.89
N ALA A 111 -10.13 -8.51 -6.58
CA ALA A 111 -10.96 -8.75 -5.42
C ALA A 111 -11.57 -10.16 -5.44
N ALA A 112 -12.04 -10.64 -6.60
CA ALA A 112 -12.52 -12.01 -6.74
C ALA A 112 -11.42 -13.04 -6.45
N CYS A 113 -10.21 -12.84 -7.00
CA CYS A 113 -9.06 -13.70 -6.70
C CYS A 113 -8.68 -13.68 -5.21
N MET A 114 -8.72 -12.50 -4.56
CA MET A 114 -8.42 -12.34 -3.14
C MET A 114 -9.45 -13.04 -2.26
N ILE A 115 -10.73 -12.95 -2.58
CA ILE A 115 -11.81 -13.66 -1.86
C ILE A 115 -11.61 -15.18 -1.99
N TYR A 116 -11.29 -15.66 -3.20
CA TYR A 116 -11.04 -17.09 -3.40
C TYR A 116 -9.81 -17.57 -2.61
N TYR A 117 -8.70 -16.83 -2.68
CA TYR A 117 -7.45 -17.18 -2.03
C TYR A 117 -7.54 -17.12 -0.50
N PHE A 118 -7.98 -15.99 0.07
CA PHE A 118 -8.04 -15.78 1.51
C PHE A 118 -9.30 -16.36 2.16
N GLY A 119 -10.37 -16.59 1.41
CA GLY A 119 -11.61 -17.20 1.92
C GLY A 119 -11.57 -18.73 1.92
N PHE A 120 -11.07 -19.34 0.85
CA PHE A 120 -11.16 -20.80 0.65
C PHE A 120 -9.82 -21.54 0.66
N LEU A 121 -8.73 -20.92 0.17
CA LEU A 121 -7.45 -21.61 -0.06
C LEU A 121 -6.42 -21.43 1.07
N THR A 122 -6.55 -20.37 1.87
CA THR A 122 -5.62 -20.08 2.95
C THR A 122 -5.95 -20.96 4.16
N ASP A 123 -4.93 -21.62 4.72
CA ASP A 123 -5.02 -22.30 6.01
C ASP A 123 -5.42 -21.27 7.07
N HIS A 124 -6.65 -21.37 7.59
CA HIS A 124 -7.21 -20.49 8.63
C HIS A 124 -6.58 -20.76 9.99
N LYS A 125 -5.28 -20.51 10.09
CA LYS A 125 -4.48 -20.64 11.30
C LYS A 125 -4.16 -19.24 11.79
N ASP A 126 -4.50 -18.99 13.05
CA ASP A 126 -4.16 -17.75 13.75
C ASP A 126 -2.65 -17.64 13.91
N ALA A 127 -2.15 -16.44 14.19
CA ALA A 127 -0.74 -16.18 14.45
C ALA A 127 -0.16 -17.00 15.64
N ASP A 128 -1.02 -17.66 16.42
CA ASP A 128 -0.69 -18.58 17.52
C ASP A 128 -0.94 -20.08 17.20
N GLY A 129 -1.20 -20.43 15.94
CA GLY A 129 -1.36 -21.81 15.49
C GLY A 129 -2.74 -22.43 15.79
N GLN A 130 -3.72 -21.62 16.22
CA GLN A 130 -5.09 -22.06 16.51
C GLN A 130 -6.01 -21.90 15.30
N ALA A 131 -6.99 -22.78 15.17
CA ALA A 131 -7.98 -22.70 14.09
C ALA A 131 -8.83 -21.43 14.24
N ILE A 132 -8.74 -20.52 13.27
CA ILE A 132 -9.58 -19.33 13.23
C ILE A 132 -11.01 -19.79 12.90
N GLY A 133 -11.98 -19.47 13.75
CA GLY A 133 -13.38 -19.73 13.46
C GLY A 133 -13.80 -19.02 12.16
N ALA A 134 -14.65 -19.65 11.35
CA ALA A 134 -15.04 -19.16 10.02
C ALA A 134 -15.52 -17.68 9.99
N GLY A 135 -16.02 -17.15 11.11
CA GLY A 135 -16.40 -15.74 11.25
C GLY A 135 -15.22 -14.74 11.26
N HIS A 136 -14.07 -15.10 11.85
CA HIS A 136 -12.88 -14.21 11.89
C HIS A 136 -12.16 -14.16 10.53
N VAL A 137 -12.20 -15.26 9.78
CA VAL A 137 -11.71 -15.33 8.40
C VAL A 137 -12.45 -14.33 7.51
N ALA A 138 -13.79 -14.36 7.56
CA ALA A 138 -14.63 -13.46 6.78
C ALA A 138 -14.36 -12.00 7.15
N PHE A 139 -14.18 -11.69 8.44
CA PHE A 139 -13.81 -10.36 8.91
C PHE A 139 -12.45 -9.90 8.33
N ASN A 140 -11.43 -10.75 8.37
CA ASN A 140 -10.10 -10.43 7.83
C ASN A 140 -10.15 -10.13 6.31
N VAL A 141 -10.89 -10.94 5.53
CA VAL A 141 -11.07 -10.69 4.09
C VAL A 141 -11.76 -9.34 3.85
N ILE A 142 -12.78 -9.01 4.63
CA ILE A 142 -13.47 -7.72 4.54
C ILE A 142 -12.51 -6.56 4.84
N VAL A 143 -11.69 -6.67 5.89
CA VAL A 143 -10.71 -5.63 6.25
C VAL A 143 -9.66 -5.47 5.14
N ILE A 144 -9.16 -6.57 4.56
CA ILE A 144 -8.20 -6.53 3.45
C ILE A 144 -8.81 -5.83 2.23
N LEU A 145 -10.04 -6.18 1.85
CA LEU A 145 -10.73 -5.53 0.73
C LEU A 145 -11.00 -4.06 1.01
N ALA A 146 -11.43 -3.71 2.22
CA ALA A 146 -11.65 -2.31 2.61
C ALA A 146 -10.36 -1.49 2.55
N ALA A 147 -9.24 -2.04 3.07
CA ALA A 147 -7.93 -1.39 3.00
C ALA A 147 -7.45 -1.23 1.55
N SER A 148 -7.69 -2.22 0.68
CA SER A 148 -7.38 -2.13 -0.75
C SER A 148 -8.17 -1.03 -1.45
N VAL A 149 -9.49 -0.94 -1.21
CA VAL A 149 -10.34 0.13 -1.74
C VAL A 149 -9.85 1.49 -1.27
N LEU A 150 -9.55 1.63 0.03
CA LEU A 150 -9.03 2.87 0.60
C LEU A 150 -7.71 3.28 -0.08
N GLY A 151 -6.80 2.34 -0.34
CA GLY A 151 -5.55 2.60 -1.06
C GLY A 151 -5.76 3.08 -2.50
N ILE A 152 -6.66 2.44 -3.24
CA ILE A 152 -6.97 2.81 -4.63
C ILE A 152 -7.65 4.18 -4.70
N LEU A 153 -8.64 4.42 -3.84
CA LEU A 153 -9.31 5.72 -3.76
C LEU A 153 -8.34 6.82 -3.32
N GLY A 154 -7.44 6.54 -2.38
CA GLY A 154 -6.38 7.46 -1.96
C GLY A 154 -5.46 7.85 -3.12
N SER A 155 -4.93 6.86 -3.84
CA SER A 155 -4.06 7.11 -5.00
C SER A 155 -4.79 7.85 -6.11
N TYR A 156 -6.05 7.51 -6.40
CA TYR A 156 -6.86 8.19 -7.40
C TYR A 156 -7.19 9.63 -6.99
N GLY A 157 -7.44 9.88 -5.70
CA GLY A 157 -7.66 11.21 -5.15
C GLY A 157 -6.42 12.12 -5.27
N VAL A 158 -5.23 11.58 -5.01
CA VAL A 158 -3.97 12.31 -5.23
C VAL A 158 -3.77 12.62 -6.71
N ALA A 159 -4.05 11.68 -7.61
CA ALA A 159 -3.99 11.91 -9.06
C ALA A 159 -4.99 12.99 -9.51
N TRP A 160 -6.20 12.99 -8.95
CA TRP A 160 -7.21 14.02 -9.22
C TRP A 160 -6.79 15.41 -8.72
N PHE A 161 -6.14 15.51 -7.56
CA PHE A 161 -5.61 16.78 -7.06
C PHE A 161 -4.42 17.29 -7.89
N GLY A 162 -3.67 16.38 -8.51
CA GLY A 162 -2.51 16.72 -9.33
C GLY A 162 -2.83 17.29 -10.71
N ILE A 163 -4.05 17.08 -11.24
CA ILE A 163 -4.50 17.62 -12.54
C ILE A 163 -5.12 19.01 -12.40
#